data_AF-A0A2K3KZ34-F1
#
_entry.id   AF-A0A2K3KZ34-F1
#
_cell.length_a   1.000
_cell.length_b   1.000
_cell.length_c   1.000
_cell.angle_alpha   90.00
_cell.angle_beta   90.00
_cell.angle_gamma   90.00
#
_symmetry.space_group_name_H-M   'P 1'
#
loop_
_entity.id
_entity.type
_entity.pdbx_description
1 polymer ?
#
loop_
_entity_poly.entity_id
_entity_poly.type
_entity_poly.pdbx_seq_one_letter_code
_entity_poly.pdbx_strand_id
1 'polypeptide(L)'
;DLYVEKMRYKAVTCMCRSYRPTIPVSYVSQVLGFSTAAATNEANDEKEAIALEECLEWLKAHGASIIADNNGDMMVDTKVSSTNLFVPEPEDAVAHGDANLAVNDFLAKAPL
;
A
#
# COMPACT_ATOMS: atom_id res chain seq x y z
N ASP A 1 -12.17 -4.24 0.25
CA ASP A 1 -13.01 -3.22 0.91
C ASP A 1 -12.21 -1.91 0.98
N LEU A 2 -12.71 -0.87 0.31
CA LEU A 2 -12.06 0.43 0.20
C LEU A 2 -11.83 1.11 1.56
N TYR A 3 -12.70 0.87 2.55
CA TYR A 3 -12.54 1.44 3.89
C TYR A 3 -11.36 0.82 4.63
N VAL A 4 -11.23 -0.51 4.55
CA VAL A 4 -10.10 -1.25 5.14
C VAL A 4 -8.78 -0.79 4.53
N GLU A 5 -8.73 -0.64 3.21
CA GLU A 5 -7.56 -0.14 2.49
C GLU A 5 -7.16 1.27 2.94
N LYS A 6 -8.12 2.19 3.00
CA LYS A 6 -7.88 3.56 3.50
C LYS A 6 -7.34 3.58 4.92
N MET A 7 -7.81 2.68 5.79
CA MET A 7 -7.32 2.58 7.16
C MET A 7 -5.91 2.00 7.22
N ARG A 8 -5.63 0.95 6.44
CA ARG A 8 -4.28 0.37 6.35
C ARG A 8 -3.26 1.40 5.85
N TYR A 9 -3.61 2.17 4.82
CA TYR A 9 -2.75 3.24 4.31
C TYR A 9 -2.43 4.31 5.35
N LYS A 10 -3.45 4.79 6.08
CA LYS A 10 -3.24 5.75 7.17
C LYS A 10 -2.34 5.20 8.27
N ALA A 11 -2.53 3.93 8.63
CA ALA A 11 -1.69 3.27 9.62
C ALA A 11 -0.23 3.19 9.16
N VAL A 12 0.04 2.68 7.95
CA VAL A 12 1.41 2.61 7.40
C VAL A 12 2.08 3.97 7.30
N THR A 13 1.33 5.01 6.88
CA THR A 13 1.84 6.39 6.83
C THR A 13 2.25 6.88 8.22
N CYS A 14 1.45 6.59 9.26
CA CYS A 14 1.77 6.92 10.64
C CYS A 14 2.99 6.15 11.15
N MET A 15 3.06 4.85 10.87
CA MET A 15 4.18 3.99 11.25
C MET A 15 5.48 4.49 10.62
N CYS A 16 5.49 4.84 9.33
CA CYS A 16 6.68 5.34 8.65
C CYS A 16 7.19 6.67 9.24
N ARG A 17 6.33 7.46 9.88
CA ARG A 17 6.72 8.72 10.55
C ARG A 17 7.18 8.50 11.99
N SER A 18 6.68 7.45 12.65
CA SER A 18 6.90 7.18 14.07
C SER A 18 8.09 6.25 14.33
N TYR A 19 8.36 5.32 13.42
CA TYR A 19 9.47 4.36 13.53
C TYR A 19 10.60 4.72 12.57
N ARG A 20 11.85 4.71 13.05
CA ARG A 20 13.06 5.01 12.27
C ARG A 20 14.22 4.10 12.71
N PRO A 21 15.12 3.66 11.82
CA PRO A 21 15.04 3.85 10.35
C PRO A 21 14.19 2.77 9.65
N THR A 22 13.88 1.67 10.34
CA THR A 22 13.23 0.50 9.77
C THR A 22 12.20 -0.08 10.72
N ILE A 23 11.30 -0.91 10.20
CA ILE A 23 10.33 -1.66 10.99
C ILE A 23 10.08 -3.05 10.36
N PRO A 24 9.96 -4.14 11.14
CA PRO A 24 9.72 -5.47 10.58
C PRO A 24 8.38 -5.59 9.87
N VAL A 25 8.37 -6.26 8.70
CA VAL A 25 7.13 -6.53 7.94
C VAL A 25 6.17 -7.42 8.73
N SER A 26 6.69 -8.35 9.55
CA SER A 26 5.88 -9.19 10.43
C SER A 26 5.05 -8.36 11.42
N TYR A 27 5.65 -7.35 12.04
CA TYR A 27 4.95 -6.44 12.94
C TYR A 27 3.92 -5.58 12.18
N VAL A 28 4.28 -5.08 10.99
CA VAL A 28 3.34 -4.34 10.14
C VAL A 28 2.14 -5.21 9.74
N SER A 29 2.38 -6.48 9.38
CA SER A 29 1.33 -7.45 9.05
C SER A 29 0.32 -7.61 10.19
N GLN A 30 0.80 -7.72 11.42
CA GLN A 30 -0.06 -7.81 12.61
C GLN A 30 -0.87 -6.53 12.85
N VAL A 31 -0.23 -5.36 12.77
CA VAL A 31 -0.89 -4.07 13.00
C VAL A 31 -1.94 -3.76 11.95
N LEU A 32 -1.69 -4.12 10.69
CA LEU A 32 -2.62 -3.94 9.58
C LEU A 32 -3.70 -5.02 9.49
N GLY A 33 -3.63 -6.03 10.36
CA GLY A 33 -4.59 -7.13 10.43
C GLY A 33 -4.52 -8.08 9.23
N PHE A 34 -3.34 -8.31 8.67
CA PHE A 34 -3.09 -9.43 7.76
C PHE A 34 -2.87 -10.71 8.57
N SER A 35 -1.99 -10.64 9.58
CA SER A 35 -1.77 -11.72 10.55
C SER A 35 -2.69 -11.57 11.77
N THR A 36 -3.15 -12.70 12.34
CA THR A 36 -3.95 -12.73 13.56
C THR A 36 -3.07 -13.13 14.75
N ALA A 37 -2.98 -12.25 15.76
CA ALA A 37 -2.17 -12.51 16.97
C ALA A 37 -2.68 -13.67 17.85
N ALA A 38 -3.87 -14.22 17.55
CA ALA A 38 -4.57 -15.21 18.36
C ALA A 38 -4.37 -16.67 17.92
N ALA A 39 -3.61 -16.95 16.86
CA ALA A 39 -3.40 -18.32 16.39
C ALA A 39 -2.35 -19.04 17.26
N THR A 40 -2.79 -19.47 18.44
CA THR A 40 -2.09 -20.50 19.22
C THR A 40 -2.11 -21.82 18.45
N ASN A 41 -0.93 -22.44 18.32
CA ASN A 41 -0.67 -23.84 17.98
C ASN A 41 -0.40 -24.15 16.49
N GLU A 42 0.88 -24.37 16.20
CA GLU A 42 1.55 -25.42 15.37
C GLU A 42 1.06 -25.75 13.94
N ALA A 43 -0.11 -25.28 13.50
CA ALA A 43 -0.63 -25.36 12.13
C ALA A 43 -0.71 -23.97 11.45
N ASN A 44 -0.08 -22.96 12.07
CA ASN A 44 -0.22 -21.56 11.69
C ASN A 44 0.89 -21.04 10.77
N ASP A 45 2.00 -21.77 10.60
CA ASP A 45 3.18 -21.23 9.89
C ASP A 45 2.92 -20.95 8.41
N GLU A 46 2.18 -21.81 7.71
CA GLU A 46 1.82 -21.56 6.30
C GLU A 46 0.85 -20.38 6.17
N LYS A 47 -0.12 -20.25 7.07
CA LYS A 47 -1.07 -19.12 7.08
C LYS A 47 -0.37 -17.81 7.41
N GLU A 48 0.58 -17.85 8.34
CA GLU A 48 1.40 -16.71 8.70
C GLU A 48 2.30 -16.28 7.54
N ALA A 49 2.88 -17.25 6.83
CA ALA A 49 3.68 -16.98 5.63
C ALA A 49 2.84 -16.32 4.52
N ILE A 50 1.63 -16.83 4.26
CA ILE A 50 0.69 -16.24 3.30
C ILE A 50 0.31 -14.82 3.73
N ALA A 51 -0.05 -14.60 5.00
CA ALA A 51 -0.40 -13.27 5.51
C ALA A 51 0.77 -12.27 5.41
N LEU A 52 2.00 -12.74 5.62
CA LEU A 52 3.19 -11.91 5.49
C LEU A 52 3.47 -11.57 4.02
N GLU A 53 3.28 -12.52 3.10
CA GLU A 53 3.38 -12.30 1.66
C GLU A 53 2.32 -11.30 1.17
N GLU A 54 1.06 -11.47 1.55
CA GLU A 54 -0.03 -10.53 1.24
C GLU A 54 0.26 -9.11 1.75
N CYS A 55 0.75 -8.99 2.99
CA CYS A 55 1.16 -7.71 3.57
C CYS A 55 2.29 -7.08 2.75
N LEU A 56 3.28 -7.88 2.36
CA LEU A 56 4.44 -7.42 1.60
C LEU A 56 4.08 -6.96 0.19
N GLU A 57 3.22 -7.68 -0.50
CA GLU A 57 2.68 -7.28 -1.81
C GLU A 57 1.88 -5.98 -1.70
N TRP A 58 1.00 -5.89 -0.69
CA TRP A 58 0.20 -4.70 -0.44
C TRP A 58 1.08 -3.48 -0.16
N LEU A 59 2.12 -3.63 0.66
CA LEU A 59 3.10 -2.57 0.96
C LEU A 59 3.83 -2.10 -0.29
N LYS A 60 4.30 -3.02 -1.14
CA LYS A 60 4.97 -2.69 -2.41
C LYS A 60 4.03 -1.96 -3.37
N ALA A 61 2.78 -2.42 -3.48
CA ALA A 61 1.77 -1.76 -4.31
C ALA A 61 1.52 -0.31 -3.87
N HIS A 62 1.63 -0.03 -2.57
CA HIS A 62 1.48 1.29 -1.98
C HIS A 62 2.77 2.14 -1.96
N GLY A 63 3.85 1.69 -2.60
CA GLY A 63 5.11 2.45 -2.71
C GLY A 63 6.05 2.34 -1.50
N ALA A 64 5.83 1.37 -0.60
CA ALA A 64 6.78 1.12 0.47
C ALA A 64 8.08 0.48 -0.05
N SER A 65 9.21 0.92 0.49
CA SER A 65 10.54 0.37 0.22
C SER A 65 10.83 -0.76 1.20
N ILE A 66 10.99 -1.99 0.70
CA ILE A 66 11.31 -3.17 1.50
C ILE A 66 12.80 -3.50 1.35
N ILE A 67 13.48 -3.74 2.46
CA ILE A 67 14.88 -4.16 2.53
C ILE A 67 14.99 -5.44 3.35
N ALA A 68 15.99 -6.28 3.08
CA ALA A 68 16.35 -7.37 3.97
C ALA A 68 17.40 -6.85 4.98
N ASP A 69 17.26 -7.24 6.24
CA ASP A 69 18.30 -6.99 7.24
C ASP A 69 19.43 -8.02 7.17
N ASN A 70 20.38 -7.95 8.12
CA ASN A 70 21.51 -8.86 8.18
C ASN A 70 21.12 -10.30 8.54
N ASN A 71 19.92 -10.49 9.08
CA ASN A 71 19.34 -11.77 9.46
C ASN A 71 18.48 -12.38 8.34
N GLY A 72 18.24 -11.61 7.26
CA GLY A 72 17.37 -11.99 6.15
C GLY A 72 15.90 -11.62 6.37
N ASP A 73 15.58 -10.95 7.48
CA ASP A 73 14.23 -10.52 7.79
C ASP A 73 13.82 -9.33 6.92
N MET A 74 12.59 -9.34 6.44
CA MET A 74 12.02 -8.28 5.62
C MET A 74 11.64 -7.08 6.49
N MET A 75 12.21 -5.92 6.16
CA MET A 75 12.03 -4.67 6.87
C MET A 75 11.48 -3.60 5.93
N VAL A 76 10.56 -2.78 6.42
CA VAL A 76 10.15 -1.55 5.73
C VAL A 76 11.18 -0.47 6.04
N ASP A 77 11.85 0.06 5.01
CA ASP A 77 12.66 1.28 5.12
C ASP A 77 11.72 2.46 5.28
N THR A 78 11.51 2.89 6.52
CA THR A 78 10.53 3.95 6.78
C THR A 78 11.01 5.28 6.23
N LYS A 79 12.33 5.51 6.15
CA LYS A 79 12.93 6.76 5.66
C LYS A 79 12.55 6.97 4.21
N VAL A 80 12.81 5.98 3.36
CA VAL A 80 12.48 6.02 1.93
C VAL A 80 10.97 5.92 1.72
N SER A 81 10.29 5.03 2.44
CA SER A 81 8.84 4.85 2.28
C SER A 81 8.06 6.11 2.61
N SER A 82 8.48 6.91 3.60
CA SER A 82 7.73 8.10 4.03
C SER A 82 7.51 9.16 2.94
N THR A 83 8.33 9.20 1.90
CA THR A 83 8.17 10.12 0.75
C THR A 83 7.52 9.46 -0.47
N ASN A 84 7.48 8.14 -0.51
CA ASN A 84 7.08 7.37 -1.70
C ASN A 84 5.73 6.68 -1.56
N LEU A 85 5.13 6.68 -0.36
CA LEU A 85 3.82 6.08 -0.13
C LEU A 85 2.71 6.79 -0.92
N PHE A 86 1.85 6.00 -1.55
CA PHE A 86 0.64 6.47 -2.23
C PHE A 86 -0.50 5.45 -2.10
N VAL A 87 -1.73 5.87 -2.40
CA VAL A 87 -2.88 4.97 -2.54
C VAL A 87 -3.05 4.70 -4.04
N PRO A 88 -2.94 3.43 -4.50
CA PRO A 88 -3.18 3.07 -5.89
C PRO A 88 -4.56 3.51 -6.37
N GLU A 89 -4.70 3.79 -7.67
CA GLU A 89 -6.01 4.07 -8.25
C GLU A 89 -6.90 2.82 -8.14
N PRO A 90 -8.17 2.96 -7.72
CA PRO A 90 -9.07 1.84 -7.65
C PRO A 90 -9.33 1.29 -9.05
N GLU A 91 -9.24 -0.03 -9.21
CA GLU A 91 -9.47 -0.74 -10.48
C GLU A 91 -10.89 -0.51 -11.05
N ASP A 92 -11.86 -0.17 -10.20
CA ASP A 92 -13.23 0.25 -10.58
C ASP A 92 -13.38 1.76 -10.83
N ALA A 93 -12.28 2.51 -10.95
CA ALA A 93 -12.34 3.90 -11.37
C ALA A 93 -12.86 3.95 -12.81
N VAL A 94 -14.18 4.13 -12.95
CA VAL A 94 -14.80 4.44 -14.23
C VAL A 94 -14.14 5.73 -14.70
N ALA A 95 -13.32 5.63 -15.74
CA ALA A 95 -12.72 6.78 -16.38
C ALA A 95 -13.88 7.67 -16.86
N HIS A 96 -14.22 8.70 -16.08
CA HIS A 96 -14.95 9.85 -16.59
C HIS A 96 -14.00 10.60 -17.52
N GLY A 97 -13.68 9.97 -18.66
CA GLY A 97 -13.14 10.67 -19.80
C GLY A 97 -14.20 11.68 -20.17
N ASP A 98 -13.99 12.93 -19.74
CA ASP A 98 -14.73 14.06 -20.26
C ASP A 98 -14.33 14.19 -21.73
N ALA A 99 -15.07 13.50 -22.58
CA ALA A 99 -14.91 13.50 -24.02
C ALA A 99 -15.15 14.90 -24.63
N ASN A 100 -15.53 15.92 -23.84
CA ASN A 100 -15.68 17.31 -24.29
C ASN A 100 -14.45 18.20 -24.12
N LEU A 101 -13.32 17.72 -23.57
CA LEU A 101 -12.09 18.53 -23.49
C LEU A 101 -11.18 18.43 -24.73
N ALA A 102 -11.75 18.14 -25.91
CA ALA A 102 -11.02 18.31 -27.16
C ALA A 102 -10.91 19.80 -27.48
N VAL A 103 -9.76 20.41 -27.18
CA VAL A 103 -9.41 21.81 -27.51
C VAL A 103 -9.66 22.18 -28.99
N ASN A 104 -9.68 21.17 -29.86
CA ASN A 104 -9.97 21.32 -31.29
C ASN A 104 -11.42 21.75 -31.56
N ASP A 105 -12.38 21.38 -30.70
CA ASP A 105 -13.80 21.75 -30.85
C ASP A 105 -14.05 23.19 -30.37
N PHE A 106 -13.22 23.69 -29.43
CA PHE A 106 -13.24 25.08 -28.96
C PHE A 106 -12.81 26.08 -30.05
N LEU A 107 -11.93 25.66 -30.97
CA LEU A 107 -11.42 26.49 -32.07
C LEU A 107 -12.27 26.38 -33.35
N ALA A 108 -13.17 25.39 -33.44
CA ALA A 108 -13.87 25.07 -34.68
C ALA A 108 -15.11 25.94 -34.96
N LYS A 109 -15.50 26.87 -34.08
CA LYS A 109 -16.72 27.67 -34.27
C LYS A 109 -16.47 29.18 -34.35
N ALA A 110 -16.02 29.63 -35.53
CA ALA A 110 -16.67 30.70 -36.29
C ALA A 110 -16.03 30.82 -37.69
N PRO A 111 -16.84 30.69 -38.75
CA PRO A 111 -16.89 31.76 -39.73
C PRO A 111 -18.33 32.28 -39.93
N LEU A 112 -18.39 33.57 -40.28
CA LEU A 112 -19.57 34.39 -40.56
C LEU A 112 -20.59 33.76 -41.52
#